data_AF-A0A101WLH0-F1
#
_entry.id   AF-A0A101WLH0-F1
#
_cell.length_a   1.000
_cell.length_b   1.000
_cell.length_c   1.000
_cell.angle_alpha   90.00
_cell.angle_beta   90.00
_cell.angle_gamma   90.00
#
_symmetry.space_group_name_H-M   'P 1'
#
loop_
_entity.id
_entity.type
_entity.pdbx_description
1 polymer ?
#
loop_
_entity_poly.entity_id
_entity_poly.type
_entity_poly.pdbx_seq_one_letter_code
_entity_poly.pdbx_strand_id
1 'polypeptide(L)'
;MIDGVCKKDEKANKLNTWLKNSTRADVVSIAWPVLVELLLGALFGMIDMIMLGRLSDNSLAAASVAAVGMTNQPLFVGLSLVQALNVGGTAMVARYLGAGRNDRIESTLKHVMLLSLVMLAIPLSTLGIIFTDSIMKFMGAQADTLQAGRDYFRIIMVGFIFQSFNLSISAALRGIGETKTPMKINLKVNFLNVVGNALLIYGLLGFPRLGITGAGISTALSNAIASIFLFRYILKGKSIIKFNIRKSFSFDKDIIYNLVKIGMPASLEQMVLRTGVLLFAKTVAGLGTVIFAAHQISLSILSLSFQPGQAFGIAASSLVGRSLGACEFSKAEAYAKETRRIGSMISTFMAVIFFFFGPHIVGLYSNDPTIIESASIALKIIAFVQPFQSSQLILAGGLRGAGDTFWPLAGTFVGILLIRVVLAYIFVNILGYELTGAWIAVFIDQFVRWLFVYVRFRTGKWKHIKIR
;
A
#
# COMPACT_ATOMS: atom_id res chain seq x y z
N MET A 1 23.10 -24.46 1.32
CA MET A 1 24.01 -23.68 2.21
C MET A 1 23.25 -22.92 3.33
N ILE A 2 22.02 -23.32 3.68
CA ILE A 2 21.24 -22.87 4.87
C ILE A 2 21.09 -24.07 5.85
N ASP A 3 21.59 -25.24 5.48
CA ASP A 3 21.22 -26.54 6.03
C ASP A 3 21.92 -26.88 7.36
N GLY A 4 22.94 -26.11 7.76
CA GLY A 4 23.67 -26.31 9.03
C GLY A 4 23.03 -25.65 10.26
N VAL A 5 22.15 -24.64 10.09
CA VAL A 5 21.67 -23.79 11.20
C VAL A 5 20.32 -24.27 11.77
N CYS A 6 19.49 -24.94 10.97
CA CYS A 6 18.10 -25.26 11.34
C CYS A 6 17.90 -26.59 12.14
N LYS A 7 18.95 -27.15 12.78
CA LYS A 7 18.85 -28.48 13.45
C LYS A 7 18.48 -28.47 14.94
N LYS A 8 18.17 -27.33 15.54
CA LYS A 8 17.69 -27.27 16.94
C LYS A 8 16.51 -26.34 17.05
N ASP A 9 15.30 -26.89 17.09
CA ASP A 9 14.21 -26.24 17.80
C ASP A 9 13.06 -27.22 18.07
N GLU A 10 13.24 -28.05 19.09
CA GLU A 10 12.12 -28.85 19.62
C GLU A 10 12.33 -29.10 21.12
N LYS A 11 11.96 -28.11 21.93
CA LYS A 11 11.37 -28.24 23.28
C LYS A 11 11.49 -26.91 24.04
N ALA A 12 10.35 -26.29 24.35
CA ALA A 12 10.13 -25.61 25.64
C ALA A 12 8.68 -25.13 25.78
N ASN A 13 7.87 -25.88 26.53
CA ASN A 13 6.53 -25.46 26.95
C ASN A 13 6.60 -25.04 28.43
N LYS A 14 7.08 -23.81 28.66
CA LYS A 14 7.05 -23.02 29.92
C LYS A 14 7.51 -21.57 29.70
N LEU A 15 8.08 -21.25 28.52
CA LEU A 15 8.54 -19.93 28.06
C LEU A 15 7.44 -19.03 27.46
N ASN A 16 6.16 -19.44 27.50
CA ASN A 16 5.10 -18.86 26.66
C ASN A 16 4.58 -17.48 27.11
N THR A 17 4.67 -17.11 28.39
CA THR A 17 4.17 -15.82 28.89
C THR A 17 5.19 -14.70 28.69
N TRP A 18 6.49 -15.00 28.92
CA TRP A 18 7.59 -14.06 28.71
C TRP A 18 7.84 -13.80 27.22
N LEU A 19 7.79 -14.85 26.38
CA LEU A 19 7.79 -14.70 24.93
C LEU A 19 6.60 -13.86 24.44
N LYS A 20 5.40 -14.01 25.01
CA LYS A 20 4.21 -13.23 24.61
C LYS A 20 4.37 -11.72 24.83
N ASN A 21 4.90 -11.32 25.99
CA ASN A 21 5.09 -9.90 26.30
C ASN A 21 6.18 -9.27 25.42
N SER A 22 7.27 -9.98 25.15
CA SER A 22 8.29 -9.53 24.18
C SER A 22 7.74 -9.46 22.75
N THR A 23 6.98 -10.47 22.30
CA THR A 23 6.39 -10.50 20.95
C THR A 23 5.45 -9.32 20.72
N ARG A 24 4.60 -9.00 21.69
CA ARG A 24 3.65 -7.87 21.58
C ARG A 24 4.38 -6.53 21.48
N ALA A 25 5.41 -6.32 22.30
CA ALA A 25 6.20 -5.09 22.29
C ALA A 25 6.92 -4.88 20.95
N ASP A 26 7.51 -5.93 20.40
CA ASP A 26 8.17 -5.90 19.08
C ASP A 26 7.17 -5.56 17.96
N VAL A 27 5.99 -6.22 17.97
CA VAL A 27 4.93 -5.97 16.99
C VAL A 27 4.50 -4.51 17.03
N VAL A 28 4.21 -3.97 18.21
CA VAL A 28 3.78 -2.57 18.36
C VAL A 28 4.90 -1.62 17.92
N SER A 29 6.15 -1.88 18.32
CA SER A 29 7.34 -1.09 17.97
C SER A 29 7.51 -0.92 16.45
N ILE A 30 7.24 -1.99 15.70
CA ILE A 30 7.37 -2.00 14.23
C ILE A 30 6.09 -1.48 13.54
N ALA A 31 4.91 -1.85 14.01
CA ALA A 31 3.64 -1.56 13.34
C ALA A 31 3.14 -0.13 13.55
N TRP A 32 3.27 0.44 14.76
CA TRP A 32 2.73 1.78 15.04
C TRP A 32 3.34 2.89 14.17
N PRO A 33 4.66 2.91 13.87
CA PRO A 33 5.22 3.96 13.02
C PRO A 33 4.70 3.85 11.59
N VAL A 34 4.54 2.62 11.08
CA VAL A 34 3.98 2.37 9.76
C VAL A 34 2.51 2.79 9.71
N LEU A 35 1.74 2.52 10.77
CA LEU A 35 0.34 2.95 10.87
C LEU A 35 0.21 4.47 10.80
N VAL A 36 1.02 5.19 11.57
CA VAL A 36 1.03 6.67 11.58
C VAL A 36 1.49 7.22 10.23
N GLU A 37 2.53 6.63 9.64
CA GLU A 37 3.02 7.01 8.31
C GLU A 37 1.91 6.90 7.25
N LEU A 38 1.19 5.77 7.21
CA LEU A 38 0.14 5.52 6.23
C LEU A 38 -1.10 6.40 6.45
N LEU A 39 -1.56 6.54 7.70
CA LEU A 39 -2.73 7.37 8.03
C LEU A 39 -2.47 8.85 7.75
N LEU A 40 -1.34 9.39 8.22
CA LEU A 40 -0.99 10.78 7.96
C LEU A 40 -0.69 11.01 6.48
N GLY A 41 -0.07 10.06 5.79
CA GLY A 41 0.11 10.11 4.35
C GLY A 41 -1.22 10.26 3.58
N ALA A 42 -2.24 9.51 3.98
CA ALA A 42 -3.59 9.66 3.42
C ALA A 42 -4.20 11.04 3.72
N LEU A 43 -4.04 11.54 4.95
CA LEU A 43 -4.52 12.87 5.34
C LEU A 43 -3.82 14.00 4.57
N PHE A 44 -2.51 13.89 4.33
CA PHE A 44 -1.78 14.86 3.51
C PHE A 44 -2.28 14.88 2.07
N GLY A 45 -2.50 13.70 1.47
CA GLY A 45 -3.11 13.62 0.13
C GLY A 45 -4.51 14.25 0.06
N MET A 46 -5.29 14.18 1.14
CA MET A 46 -6.58 14.88 1.22
C MET A 46 -6.39 16.40 1.27
N ILE A 47 -5.42 16.91 2.03
CA ILE A 47 -5.12 18.34 2.11
C ILE A 47 -4.72 18.89 0.73
N ASP A 48 -3.87 18.19 -0.01
CA ASP A 48 -3.43 18.61 -1.35
C ASP A 48 -4.62 18.79 -2.30
N MET A 49 -5.55 17.84 -2.24
CA MET A 49 -6.77 17.87 -3.03
C MET A 49 -7.69 19.03 -2.64
N ILE A 50 -7.84 19.28 -1.33
CA ILE A 50 -8.61 20.41 -0.80
C ILE A 50 -8.01 21.74 -1.27
N MET A 51 -6.67 21.86 -1.28
CA MET A 51 -6.02 23.10 -1.69
C MET A 51 -6.27 23.43 -3.17
N LEU A 52 -6.18 22.43 -4.04
CA LEU A 52 -6.50 22.58 -5.46
C LEU A 52 -7.99 22.88 -5.69
N GLY A 53 -8.88 22.26 -4.92
CA GLY A 53 -10.32 22.54 -4.96
C GLY A 53 -10.72 23.93 -4.46
N ARG A 54 -9.83 24.65 -3.78
CA ARG A 54 -10.04 26.01 -3.26
C ARG A 54 -9.32 27.10 -4.07
N LEU A 55 -8.99 26.82 -5.33
CA LEU A 55 -8.52 27.86 -6.25
C LEU A 55 -9.65 28.89 -6.47
N SER A 56 -9.28 30.18 -6.58
CA SER A 56 -10.27 31.27 -6.72
C SER A 56 -11.08 31.21 -8.02
N ASP A 57 -10.56 30.53 -9.04
CA ASP A 57 -11.27 30.26 -10.28
C ASP A 57 -11.88 28.86 -10.17
N ASN A 58 -13.21 28.80 -10.10
CA ASN A 58 -13.96 27.56 -9.93
C ASN A 58 -13.79 26.59 -11.10
N SER A 59 -13.61 27.11 -12.32
CA SER A 59 -13.39 26.29 -13.52
C SER A 59 -12.00 25.65 -13.46
N LEU A 60 -10.98 26.46 -13.14
CA LEU A 60 -9.62 25.94 -12.96
C LEU A 60 -9.50 25.01 -11.75
N ALA A 61 -10.23 25.25 -10.66
CA ALA A 61 -10.29 24.36 -9.51
C ALA A 61 -10.83 22.98 -9.89
N ALA A 62 -11.96 22.96 -10.60
CA ALA A 62 -12.59 21.73 -11.08
C ALA A 62 -11.68 20.98 -12.08
N ALA A 63 -11.12 21.67 -13.07
CA ALA A 63 -10.19 21.09 -14.03
C ALA A 63 -8.92 20.55 -13.34
N SER A 64 -8.42 21.24 -12.31
CA SER A 64 -7.25 20.81 -11.55
C SER A 64 -7.52 19.53 -10.76
N VAL A 65 -8.64 19.50 -10.05
CA VAL A 65 -9.11 18.32 -9.31
C VAL A 65 -9.32 17.12 -10.25
N ALA A 66 -9.96 17.34 -11.41
CA ALA A 66 -10.16 16.32 -12.41
C ALA A 66 -8.83 15.79 -12.97
N ALA A 67 -7.89 16.70 -13.29
CA ALA A 67 -6.58 16.35 -13.78
C ALA A 67 -5.80 15.47 -12.79
N VAL A 68 -5.81 15.80 -11.49
CA VAL A 68 -5.17 14.98 -10.44
C VAL A 68 -5.80 13.59 -10.37
N GLY A 69 -7.13 13.49 -10.40
CA GLY A 69 -7.84 12.22 -10.35
C GLY A 69 -7.50 11.30 -11.53
N MET A 70 -7.47 11.86 -12.75
CA MET A 70 -7.15 11.11 -13.97
C MET A 70 -5.69 10.66 -14.03
N THR A 71 -4.78 11.52 -13.58
CA THR A 71 -3.33 11.26 -13.63
C THR A 71 -2.84 10.33 -12.52
N ASN A 72 -3.56 10.24 -11.40
CA ASN A 72 -3.26 9.30 -10.32
C ASN A 72 -3.44 7.83 -10.72
N GLN A 73 -4.35 7.51 -11.64
CA GLN A 73 -4.58 6.12 -12.06
C GLN A 73 -3.36 5.47 -12.73
N PRO A 74 -2.77 6.05 -13.80
CA PRO A 74 -1.55 5.50 -14.39
C PRO A 74 -0.39 5.51 -13.39
N LEU A 75 -0.30 6.51 -12.51
CA LEU A 75 0.70 6.55 -11.44
C LEU A 75 0.55 5.35 -10.48
N PHE A 76 -0.67 5.01 -10.06
CA PHE A 76 -0.93 3.85 -9.18
C PHE A 76 -0.57 2.52 -9.84
N VAL A 77 -0.76 2.39 -11.15
CA VAL A 77 -0.30 1.21 -11.89
C VAL A 77 1.21 1.12 -11.82
N GLY A 78 1.95 2.19 -12.13
CA GLY A 78 3.41 2.21 -12.03
C GLY A 78 3.91 1.92 -10.61
N LEU A 79 3.29 2.53 -9.60
CA LEU A 79 3.63 2.29 -8.19
C LEU A 79 3.34 0.86 -7.75
N SER A 80 2.31 0.20 -8.29
CA SER A 80 2.01 -1.19 -7.95
C SER A 80 3.13 -2.15 -8.37
N LEU A 81 3.75 -1.91 -9.53
CA LEU A 81 4.89 -2.67 -10.03
C LEU A 81 6.12 -2.46 -9.14
N VAL A 82 6.37 -1.21 -8.75
CA VAL A 82 7.48 -0.87 -7.84
C VAL A 82 7.27 -1.47 -6.45
N GLN A 83 6.04 -1.40 -5.91
CA GLN A 83 5.68 -2.02 -4.64
C GLN A 83 5.87 -3.53 -4.67
N ALA A 84 5.60 -4.19 -5.79
CA ALA A 84 5.79 -5.62 -5.93
C ALA A 84 7.26 -6.05 -5.75
N LEU A 85 8.21 -5.35 -6.37
CA LEU A 85 9.64 -5.57 -6.14
C LEU A 85 10.02 -5.29 -4.67
N ASN A 86 9.45 -4.25 -4.08
CA ASN A 86 9.71 -3.85 -2.71
C ASN A 86 9.20 -4.87 -1.68
N VAL A 87 8.09 -5.56 -1.94
CA VAL A 87 7.64 -6.71 -1.14
C VAL A 87 8.72 -7.80 -1.14
N GLY A 88 9.28 -8.12 -2.31
CA GLY A 88 10.41 -9.05 -2.44
C GLY A 88 11.63 -8.60 -1.66
N GLY A 89 11.99 -7.31 -1.77
CA GLY A 89 13.09 -6.69 -1.06
C GLY A 89 12.94 -6.77 0.47
N THR A 90 11.76 -6.41 1.00
CA THR A 90 11.47 -6.49 2.44
C THR A 90 11.60 -7.92 2.95
N ALA A 91 11.03 -8.91 2.25
CA ALA A 91 11.11 -10.32 2.66
C ALA A 91 12.56 -10.82 2.65
N MET A 92 13.32 -10.54 1.59
CA MET A 92 14.73 -10.92 1.45
C MET A 92 15.61 -10.30 2.54
N VAL A 93 15.51 -8.99 2.75
CA VAL A 93 16.27 -8.26 3.76
C VAL A 93 15.94 -8.77 5.17
N ALA A 94 14.66 -9.00 5.47
CA ALA A 94 14.25 -9.57 6.75
C ALA A 94 14.87 -10.95 6.98
N ARG A 95 14.83 -11.84 5.97
CA ARG A 95 15.42 -13.18 6.08
C ARG A 95 16.93 -13.14 6.23
N TYR A 96 17.64 -12.30 5.48
CA TYR A 96 19.09 -12.19 5.61
C TYR A 96 19.51 -11.62 6.96
N LEU A 97 18.78 -10.64 7.50
CA LEU A 97 18.99 -10.16 8.86
C LEU A 97 18.79 -11.28 9.88
N GLY A 98 17.70 -12.05 9.76
CA GLY A 98 17.42 -13.20 10.63
C GLY A 98 18.52 -14.25 10.59
N ALA A 99 19.06 -14.52 9.40
CA ALA A 99 20.13 -15.49 9.18
C ALA A 99 21.54 -14.97 9.55
N GLY A 100 21.66 -13.74 10.06
CA GLY A 100 22.95 -13.10 10.35
C GLY A 100 23.77 -12.72 9.11
N ARG A 101 23.19 -12.79 7.90
CA ARG A 101 23.83 -12.49 6.61
C ARG A 101 23.73 -11.02 6.25
N ASN A 102 24.28 -10.17 7.11
CA ASN A 102 24.25 -8.71 6.93
C ASN A 102 24.98 -8.25 5.66
N ASP A 103 25.94 -9.06 5.17
CA ASP A 103 26.67 -8.87 3.92
C ASP A 103 25.76 -8.89 2.68
N ARG A 104 24.67 -9.66 2.72
CA ARG A 104 23.69 -9.77 1.61
C ARG A 104 22.64 -8.65 1.63
N ILE A 105 22.44 -7.95 2.75
CA ILE A 105 21.42 -6.89 2.88
C ILE A 105 21.75 -5.72 1.94
N GLU A 106 23.01 -5.27 1.94
CA GLU A 106 23.47 -4.19 1.06
C GLU A 106 23.27 -4.57 -0.41
N SER A 107 23.69 -5.78 -0.80
CA SER A 107 23.54 -6.27 -2.17
C SER A 107 22.06 -6.33 -2.58
N THR A 108 21.19 -6.83 -1.70
CA THR A 108 19.74 -6.88 -1.94
C THR A 108 19.17 -5.49 -2.18
N LEU A 109 19.52 -4.52 -1.34
CA LEU A 109 19.07 -3.14 -1.51
C LEU A 109 19.56 -2.56 -2.86
N LYS A 110 20.83 -2.77 -3.24
CA LYS A 110 21.35 -2.33 -4.55
C LYS A 110 20.56 -2.95 -5.71
N HIS A 111 20.24 -4.23 -5.65
CA HIS A 111 19.43 -4.91 -6.67
C HIS A 111 18.00 -4.38 -6.73
N VAL A 112 17.33 -4.19 -5.58
CA VAL A 112 15.98 -3.60 -5.53
C VAL A 112 15.99 -2.19 -6.11
N MET A 113 16.97 -1.35 -5.74
CA MET A 113 17.13 0.00 -6.29
C MET A 113 17.38 -0.02 -7.80
N LEU A 114 18.28 -0.88 -8.29
CA LEU A 114 18.59 -1.01 -9.71
C LEU A 114 17.35 -1.43 -10.51
N LEU A 115 16.68 -2.50 -10.09
CA LEU A 115 15.50 -3.02 -10.80
C LEU A 115 14.33 -2.02 -10.74
N SER A 116 14.06 -1.45 -9.56
CA SER A 116 12.98 -0.47 -9.41
C SER A 116 13.23 0.82 -10.20
N LEU A 117 14.46 1.32 -10.26
CA LEU A 117 14.78 2.54 -10.99
C LEU A 117 14.95 2.31 -12.49
N VAL A 118 15.88 1.44 -12.86
CA VAL A 118 16.34 1.29 -14.26
C VAL A 118 15.33 0.51 -15.08
N MET A 119 14.73 -0.55 -14.52
CA MET A 119 13.79 -1.38 -15.29
C MET A 119 12.34 -0.91 -15.21
N LEU A 120 11.94 -0.17 -14.16
CA LEU A 120 10.56 0.26 -13.96
C LEU A 120 10.40 1.77 -13.96
N ALA A 121 11.00 2.48 -12.99
CA ALA A 121 10.65 3.87 -12.72
C ALA A 121 11.05 4.81 -13.87
N ILE A 122 12.29 4.68 -14.37
CA ILE A 122 12.79 5.51 -15.48
C ILE A 122 12.00 5.22 -16.77
N PRO A 123 11.87 3.95 -17.24
CA PRO A 123 11.08 3.68 -18.44
C PRO A 123 9.62 4.15 -18.34
N LEU A 124 8.94 3.87 -17.23
CA LEU A 124 7.54 4.30 -17.06
C LEU A 124 7.42 5.82 -16.95
N SER A 125 8.37 6.49 -16.28
CA SER A 125 8.45 7.96 -16.24
C SER A 125 8.63 8.55 -17.64
N THR A 126 9.61 8.05 -18.39
CA THR A 126 9.88 8.48 -19.78
C THR A 126 8.65 8.27 -20.67
N LEU A 127 8.03 7.09 -20.62
CA LEU A 127 6.80 6.82 -21.36
C LEU A 127 5.66 7.76 -20.94
N GLY A 128 5.48 8.00 -19.64
CA GLY A 128 4.46 8.92 -19.14
C GLY A 128 4.67 10.37 -19.60
N ILE A 129 5.92 10.84 -19.70
CA ILE A 129 6.25 12.18 -20.17
C ILE A 129 6.06 12.30 -21.69
N ILE A 130 6.54 11.32 -22.47
CA ILE A 130 6.42 11.32 -23.93
C ILE A 130 4.95 11.20 -24.35
N PHE A 131 4.21 10.28 -23.74
CA PHE A 131 2.82 9.98 -24.09
C PHE A 131 1.80 10.66 -23.18
N THR A 132 2.16 11.76 -22.50
CA THR A 132 1.28 12.49 -21.56
C THR A 132 -0.11 12.76 -22.16
N ASP A 133 -0.17 13.36 -23.34
CA ASP A 133 -1.44 13.74 -23.96
C ASP A 133 -2.29 12.52 -24.31
N SER A 134 -1.68 11.48 -24.86
CA SER A 134 -2.37 10.24 -25.23
C SER A 134 -2.91 9.52 -24.00
N ILE A 135 -2.12 9.45 -22.92
CA ILE A 135 -2.53 8.84 -21.65
C ILE A 135 -3.68 9.64 -21.04
N MET A 136 -3.56 10.96 -20.95
CA MET A 136 -4.62 11.80 -20.38
C MET A 136 -5.92 11.74 -21.20
N LYS A 137 -5.84 11.78 -22.53
CA LYS A 137 -7.01 11.60 -23.41
C LYS A 137 -7.63 10.21 -23.27
N PHE A 138 -6.81 9.17 -23.20
CA PHE A 138 -7.28 7.81 -22.94
C PHE A 138 -8.00 7.69 -21.59
N MET A 139 -7.55 8.44 -20.58
CA MET A 139 -8.21 8.55 -19.28
C MET A 139 -9.48 9.44 -19.29
N GLY A 140 -9.82 10.07 -20.43
CA GLY A 140 -11.02 10.88 -20.61
C GLY A 140 -10.84 12.39 -20.39
N ALA A 141 -9.60 12.90 -20.40
CA ALA A 141 -9.36 14.34 -20.22
C ALA A 141 -9.96 15.18 -21.37
N GLN A 142 -10.83 16.13 -21.01
CA GLN A 142 -11.32 17.18 -21.90
C GLN A 142 -10.24 18.25 -22.14
N ALA A 143 -10.45 19.16 -23.09
CA ALA A 143 -9.44 20.12 -23.53
C ALA A 143 -8.90 21.00 -22.38
N ASP A 144 -9.78 21.46 -21.50
CA ASP A 144 -9.49 22.27 -20.31
C ASP A 144 -8.66 21.50 -19.26
N THR A 145 -9.04 20.24 -18.98
CA THR A 145 -8.38 19.35 -18.03
C THR A 145 -7.02 18.90 -18.57
N LEU A 146 -6.94 18.67 -19.88
CA LEU A 146 -5.69 18.38 -20.57
C LEU A 146 -4.74 19.57 -20.50
N GLN A 147 -5.25 20.78 -20.76
CA GLN A 147 -4.45 22.01 -20.70
C GLN A 147 -3.96 22.30 -19.28
N ALA A 148 -4.81 22.14 -18.26
CA ALA A 148 -4.43 22.33 -16.86
C ALA A 148 -3.50 21.22 -16.35
N GLY A 149 -3.75 19.96 -16.73
CA GLY A 149 -3.10 18.78 -16.14
C GLY A 149 -1.84 18.29 -16.84
N ARG A 150 -1.54 18.75 -18.06
CA ARG A 150 -0.39 18.28 -18.84
C ARG A 150 0.93 18.48 -18.11
N ASP A 151 1.21 19.70 -17.68
CA ASP A 151 2.47 20.03 -17.01
C ASP A 151 2.54 19.37 -15.62
N TYR A 152 1.41 19.35 -14.91
CA TYR A 152 1.28 18.59 -13.67
C TYR A 152 1.68 17.12 -13.86
N PHE A 153 1.12 16.44 -14.86
CA PHE A 153 1.41 15.02 -15.09
C PHE A 153 2.87 14.78 -15.40
N ARG A 154 3.46 15.59 -16.30
CA ARG A 154 4.88 15.49 -16.63
C ARG A 154 5.76 15.62 -15.40
N ILE A 155 5.47 16.57 -14.52
CA ILE A 155 6.23 16.82 -13.29
C ILE A 155 6.04 15.68 -12.29
N ILE A 156 4.82 15.16 -12.15
CA ILE A 156 4.54 13.99 -11.30
C ILE A 156 5.28 12.75 -11.81
N MET A 157 5.38 12.54 -13.13
CA MET A 157 6.16 11.44 -13.69
C MET A 157 7.66 11.58 -13.39
N VAL A 158 8.21 12.79 -13.31
CA VAL A 158 9.58 12.99 -12.79
C VAL A 158 9.64 12.65 -11.29
N GLY A 159 8.67 13.13 -10.51
CA GLY A 159 8.52 12.82 -9.08
C GLY A 159 8.43 11.32 -8.78
N PHE A 160 7.81 10.55 -9.67
CA PHE A 160 7.67 9.09 -9.57
C PHE A 160 9.00 8.35 -9.50
N ILE A 161 10.06 8.86 -10.15
CA ILE A 161 11.42 8.28 -10.06
C ILE A 161 11.92 8.37 -8.62
N PHE A 162 11.82 9.56 -8.01
CA PHE A 162 12.22 9.79 -6.62
C PHE A 162 11.34 9.02 -5.63
N GLN A 163 10.02 8.98 -5.87
CA GLN A 163 9.10 8.19 -5.05
C GLN A 163 9.46 6.70 -5.07
N SER A 164 9.78 6.16 -6.25
CA SER A 164 10.20 4.77 -6.41
C SER A 164 11.49 4.47 -5.65
N PHE A 165 12.46 5.39 -5.72
CA PHE A 165 13.69 5.31 -4.95
C PHE A 165 13.44 5.28 -3.43
N ASN A 166 12.55 6.15 -2.94
CA ASN A 166 12.18 6.25 -1.52
C ASN A 166 11.55 4.96 -1.02
N LEU A 167 10.67 4.37 -1.84
CA LEU A 167 10.00 3.12 -1.52
C LEU A 167 11.02 1.97 -1.41
N SER A 168 12.03 1.93 -2.27
CA SER A 168 13.09 0.91 -2.23
C SER A 168 13.94 0.97 -0.97
N ILE A 169 14.38 2.15 -0.55
CA ILE A 169 15.12 2.31 0.72
C ILE A 169 14.22 2.00 1.91
N SER A 170 12.98 2.51 1.89
CA SER A 170 12.01 2.25 2.97
C SER A 170 11.67 0.77 3.10
N ALA A 171 11.57 0.04 2.00
CA ALA A 171 11.34 -1.41 2.01
C ALA A 171 12.46 -2.19 2.70
N ALA A 172 13.72 -1.81 2.49
CA ALA A 172 14.86 -2.42 3.17
C ALA A 172 14.92 -2.04 4.66
N LEU A 173 14.70 -0.76 5.00
CA LEU A 173 14.62 -0.30 6.39
C LEU A 173 13.50 -1.01 7.16
N ARG A 174 12.33 -1.16 6.54
CA ARG A 174 11.22 -1.94 7.13
C ARG A 174 11.56 -3.42 7.23
N GLY A 175 12.28 -3.98 6.26
CA GLY A 175 12.79 -5.35 6.29
C GLY A 175 13.62 -5.64 7.54
N ILE A 176 14.50 -4.72 7.92
CA ILE A 176 15.31 -4.84 9.15
C ILE A 176 14.58 -4.44 10.45
N GLY A 177 13.33 -3.98 10.36
CA GLY A 177 12.53 -3.52 11.50
C GLY A 177 12.72 -2.05 11.90
N GLU A 178 13.51 -1.27 11.15
CA GLU A 178 13.68 0.18 11.36
C GLU A 178 12.52 0.97 10.71
N THR A 179 11.34 0.95 11.32
CA THR A 179 10.14 1.62 10.77
C THR A 179 10.00 3.09 11.18
N LYS A 180 10.62 3.50 12.30
CA LYS A 180 10.55 4.88 12.80
C LYS A 180 11.25 5.89 11.88
N THR A 181 12.33 5.49 11.22
CA THR A 181 13.11 6.39 10.36
C THR A 181 12.34 6.75 9.07
N PRO A 182 11.81 5.79 8.28
CA PRO A 182 10.92 6.09 7.16
C PRO A 182 9.75 6.96 7.57
N MET A 183 9.04 6.63 8.66
CA MET A 183 7.93 7.43 9.18
C MET A 183 8.35 8.89 9.41
N LYS A 184 9.38 9.13 10.23
CA LYS A 184 9.81 10.51 10.56
C LYS A 184 10.20 11.32 9.32
N ILE A 185 10.85 10.69 8.34
CA ILE A 185 11.24 11.37 7.09
C ILE A 185 10.01 11.68 6.24
N ASN A 186 9.12 10.70 6.04
CA ASN A 186 7.91 10.87 5.22
C ASN A 186 6.96 11.90 5.83
N LEU A 187 6.79 11.94 7.16
CA LEU A 187 5.97 12.98 7.79
C LEU A 187 6.54 14.39 7.60
N LYS A 188 7.86 14.56 7.74
CA LYS A 188 8.50 15.86 7.49
C LYS A 188 8.35 16.29 6.04
N VAL A 189 8.56 15.37 5.11
CA VAL A 189 8.49 15.63 3.68
C VAL A 189 7.06 15.93 3.23
N ASN A 190 6.05 15.18 3.71
CA ASN A 190 4.66 15.48 3.40
C ASN A 190 4.20 16.81 4.01
N PHE A 191 4.71 17.16 5.20
CA PHE A 191 4.47 18.50 5.74
C PHE A 191 5.09 19.60 4.86
N LEU A 192 6.34 19.41 4.41
CA LEU A 192 6.98 20.31 3.46
C LEU A 192 6.21 20.38 2.14
N ASN A 193 5.60 19.29 1.71
CA ASN A 193 4.74 19.26 0.53
C ASN A 193 3.50 20.15 0.69
N VAL A 194 2.78 20.04 1.81
CA VAL A 194 1.62 20.92 2.08
C VAL A 194 2.03 22.39 2.13
N VAL A 195 3.16 22.71 2.76
CA VAL A 195 3.69 24.07 2.78
C VAL A 195 4.05 24.53 1.36
N GLY A 196 4.76 23.70 0.58
CA GLY A 196 5.10 23.99 -0.81
C GLY A 196 3.87 24.16 -1.69
N ASN A 197 2.80 23.39 -1.43
CA ASN A 197 1.50 23.54 -2.07
C ASN A 197 0.93 24.92 -1.76
N ALA A 198 0.94 25.37 -0.50
CA ALA A 198 0.40 26.69 -0.14
C ALA A 198 1.14 27.81 -0.86
N LEU A 199 2.48 27.71 -0.94
CA LEU A 199 3.31 28.70 -1.59
C LEU A 199 3.10 28.74 -3.10
N LEU A 200 3.14 27.58 -3.78
CA LEU A 200 3.14 27.50 -5.25
C LEU A 200 1.74 27.47 -5.87
N ILE A 201 0.74 26.91 -5.19
CA ILE A 201 -0.64 26.89 -5.70
C ILE A 201 -1.21 28.31 -5.65
N TYR A 202 -1.03 29.01 -4.53
CA TYR A 202 -1.64 30.32 -4.28
C TYR A 202 -0.72 31.52 -4.55
N GLY A 203 0.59 31.30 -4.71
CA GLY A 203 1.56 32.39 -4.92
C GLY A 203 1.83 33.21 -3.65
N LEU A 204 1.89 32.56 -2.49
CA LEU A 204 2.14 33.23 -1.21
C LEU A 204 3.62 33.60 -1.06
N LEU A 205 3.92 34.61 -0.22
CA LEU A 205 5.29 35.05 0.09
C LEU A 205 6.14 35.44 -1.14
N GLY A 206 5.52 35.96 -2.20
CA GLY A 206 6.20 36.39 -3.42
C GLY A 206 6.53 35.26 -4.41
N PHE A 207 6.08 34.04 -4.14
CA PHE A 207 6.18 32.94 -5.11
C PHE A 207 5.17 33.13 -6.26
N PRO A 208 5.49 32.60 -7.47
CA PRO A 208 4.54 32.62 -8.57
C PRO A 208 3.32 31.74 -8.26
N ARG A 209 2.14 32.21 -8.67
CA ARG A 209 0.89 31.46 -8.55
C ARG A 209 0.78 30.45 -9.71
N LEU A 210 1.19 29.21 -9.46
CA LEU A 210 1.30 28.14 -10.46
C LEU A 210 0.12 27.15 -10.45
N GLY A 211 -0.86 27.32 -9.55
CA GLY A 211 -2.03 26.44 -9.49
C GLY A 211 -1.66 24.95 -9.39
N ILE A 212 -2.28 24.11 -10.22
CA ILE A 212 -2.00 22.66 -10.25
C ILE A 212 -0.54 22.33 -10.58
N THR A 213 0.10 23.07 -11.49
CA THR A 213 1.52 22.87 -11.80
C THR A 213 2.38 23.06 -10.54
N GLY A 214 2.02 24.04 -9.70
CA GLY A 214 2.64 24.27 -8.39
C GLY A 214 2.53 23.07 -7.45
N ALA A 215 1.36 22.42 -7.41
CA ALA A 215 1.16 21.20 -6.62
C ALA A 215 2.02 20.03 -7.13
N GLY A 216 2.14 19.89 -8.45
CA GLY A 216 3.03 18.91 -9.08
C GLY A 216 4.49 19.12 -8.68
N ILE A 217 4.99 20.36 -8.77
CA ILE A 217 6.35 20.73 -8.40
C ILE A 217 6.62 20.45 -6.92
N SER A 218 5.72 20.89 -6.04
CA SER A 218 5.84 20.65 -4.60
C SER A 218 5.92 19.15 -4.29
N THR A 219 5.11 18.33 -4.98
CA THR A 219 5.07 16.87 -4.80
C THR A 219 6.33 16.19 -5.29
N ALA A 220 6.81 16.56 -6.48
CA ALA A 220 8.06 16.02 -7.02
C ALA A 220 9.27 16.42 -6.16
N LEU A 221 9.35 17.70 -5.76
CA LEU A 221 10.42 18.22 -4.91
C LEU A 221 10.42 17.55 -3.53
N SER A 222 9.25 17.35 -2.94
CA SER A 222 9.11 16.65 -1.66
C SER A 222 9.62 15.21 -1.78
N ASN A 223 9.24 14.48 -2.82
CA ASN A 223 9.79 13.13 -3.07
C ASN A 223 11.31 13.15 -3.26
N ALA A 224 11.87 14.14 -3.96
CA ALA A 224 13.32 14.29 -4.10
C ALA A 224 14.01 14.57 -2.74
N ILE A 225 13.42 15.41 -1.88
CA ILE A 225 13.93 15.68 -0.53
C ILE A 225 13.89 14.40 0.33
N ALA A 226 12.80 13.62 0.25
CA ALA A 226 12.72 12.32 0.92
C ALA A 226 13.82 11.36 0.43
N SER A 227 14.10 11.33 -0.87
CA SER A 227 15.19 10.53 -1.46
C SER A 227 16.52 10.90 -0.85
N ILE A 228 16.79 12.20 -0.78
CA ILE A 228 18.04 12.72 -0.22
C ILE A 228 18.16 12.36 1.26
N PHE A 229 17.11 12.50 2.07
CA PHE A 229 17.15 12.17 3.50
C PHE A 229 17.29 10.68 3.77
N LEU A 230 16.53 9.82 3.07
CA LEU A 230 16.62 8.37 3.20
C LEU A 230 17.99 7.86 2.75
N PHE A 231 18.49 8.36 1.62
CA PHE A 231 19.80 7.96 1.10
C PHE A 231 20.94 8.42 2.01
N ARG A 232 20.93 9.67 2.47
CA ARG A 232 21.92 10.16 3.45
C ARG A 232 21.90 9.36 4.75
N TYR A 233 20.74 8.89 5.19
CA TYR A 233 20.62 8.08 6.41
C TYR A 233 21.37 6.73 6.28
N ILE A 234 21.16 6.01 5.16
CA ILE A 234 21.84 4.72 4.93
C ILE A 234 23.34 4.88 4.61
N LEU A 235 23.76 6.02 4.05
CA LEU A 235 25.18 6.32 3.80
C LEU A 235 25.97 6.62 5.06
N LYS A 236 25.36 7.32 6.03
CA LYS A 236 26.02 7.68 7.30
C LYS A 236 26.22 6.48 8.23
N GLY A 237 25.84 5.27 7.84
CA GLY A 237 26.00 4.05 8.64
C GLY A 237 25.20 4.06 9.96
N LYS A 238 24.17 4.91 10.07
CA LYS A 238 23.31 4.98 11.25
C LYS A 238 22.33 3.81 11.36
N SER A 239 22.15 3.09 10.25
CA SER A 239 21.33 1.89 10.15
C SER A 239 22.19 0.64 10.18
N ILE A 240 21.59 -0.51 10.49
CA ILE A 240 22.18 -1.83 10.23
C ILE A 240 22.57 -1.97 8.75
N ILE A 241 21.86 -1.29 7.85
CA ILE A 241 22.22 -1.20 6.44
C ILE A 241 23.48 -0.34 6.27
N LYS A 242 24.62 -1.00 6.05
CA LYS A 242 25.88 -0.36 5.69
C LYS A 242 25.96 -0.22 4.17
N PHE A 243 25.46 0.89 3.62
CA PHE A 243 25.51 1.13 2.18
C PHE A 243 26.87 1.72 1.78
N ASN A 244 27.68 0.99 1.03
CA ASN A 244 28.97 1.44 0.55
C ASN A 244 28.92 1.73 -0.96
N ILE A 245 29.01 3.01 -1.32
CA ILE A 245 29.03 3.47 -2.72
C ILE A 245 30.30 2.99 -3.45
N ARG A 246 31.44 2.88 -2.75
CA ARG A 246 32.74 2.49 -3.35
C ARG A 246 32.84 1.00 -3.65
N LYS A 247 31.99 0.18 -3.03
CA LYS A 247 31.96 -1.26 -3.29
C LYS A 247 31.27 -1.51 -4.63
N SER A 248 32.04 -2.02 -5.59
CA SER A 248 31.56 -2.38 -6.92
C SER A 248 30.29 -3.23 -6.83
N PHE A 249 29.30 -2.89 -7.66
CA PHE A 249 28.07 -3.66 -7.76
C PHE A 249 28.37 -4.95 -8.53
N SER A 250 28.21 -6.09 -7.88
CA SER A 250 28.23 -7.40 -8.53
C SER A 250 26.79 -7.88 -8.72
N PHE A 251 26.46 -8.23 -9.96
CA PHE A 251 25.16 -8.81 -10.29
C PHE A 251 25.04 -10.19 -9.68
N ASP A 252 24.03 -10.39 -8.85
CA ASP A 252 23.77 -11.63 -8.12
C ASP A 252 22.49 -12.27 -8.65
N LYS A 253 22.68 -13.34 -9.43
CA LYS A 253 21.56 -14.07 -10.06
C LYS A 253 20.60 -14.66 -9.04
N ASP A 254 21.09 -15.05 -7.85
CA ASP A 254 20.24 -15.63 -6.81
C ASP A 254 19.34 -14.57 -6.17
N ILE A 255 19.90 -13.39 -5.89
CA ILE A 255 19.11 -12.26 -5.38
C ILE A 255 18.01 -11.90 -6.37
N ILE A 256 18.33 -11.78 -7.65
CA ILE A 256 17.34 -11.43 -8.69
C ILE A 256 16.28 -12.51 -8.84
N TYR A 257 16.69 -13.79 -8.89
CA TYR A 257 15.76 -14.90 -8.96
C TYR A 257 14.76 -14.85 -7.81
N ASN A 258 15.24 -14.61 -6.58
CA ASN A 258 14.38 -14.51 -5.41
C ASN A 258 13.49 -13.25 -5.44
N LEU A 259 14.01 -12.10 -5.87
CA LEU A 259 13.22 -10.87 -6.04
C LEU A 259 12.09 -11.06 -7.05
N VAL A 260 12.36 -11.69 -8.19
CA VAL A 260 11.35 -11.98 -9.21
C VAL A 260 10.37 -13.04 -8.72
N LYS A 261 10.84 -14.13 -8.11
CA LYS A 261 9.99 -15.20 -7.59
C LYS A 261 8.99 -14.71 -6.55
N ILE A 262 9.38 -13.75 -5.72
CA ILE A 262 8.51 -13.17 -4.67
C ILE A 262 7.71 -12.00 -5.24
N GLY A 263 8.35 -11.11 -6.00
CA GLY A 263 7.77 -9.88 -6.51
C GLY A 263 6.79 -10.07 -7.66
N MET A 264 7.02 -11.01 -8.59
CA MET A 264 6.11 -11.23 -9.73
C MET A 264 4.70 -11.64 -9.27
N PRO A 265 4.51 -12.62 -8.35
CA PRO A 265 3.18 -12.91 -7.84
C PRO A 265 2.53 -11.75 -7.08
N ALA A 266 3.31 -10.96 -6.33
CA ALA A 266 2.81 -9.77 -5.64
C ALA A 266 2.37 -8.66 -6.63
N SER A 267 3.06 -8.54 -7.77
CA SER A 267 2.69 -7.62 -8.85
C SER A 267 1.37 -8.03 -9.49
N LEU A 268 1.25 -9.31 -9.84
CA LEU A 268 0.02 -9.88 -10.36
C LEU A 268 -1.13 -9.74 -9.36
N GLU A 269 -0.87 -9.90 -8.05
CA GLU A 269 -1.87 -9.72 -6.98
C GLU A 269 -2.43 -8.30 -7.03
N GLN A 270 -1.56 -7.29 -7.16
CA GLN A 270 -1.96 -5.89 -7.28
C GLN A 270 -2.72 -5.61 -8.59
N MET A 271 -2.25 -6.13 -9.72
CA MET A 271 -2.93 -5.94 -11.00
C MET A 271 -4.34 -6.54 -10.98
N VAL A 272 -4.48 -7.78 -10.50
CA VAL A 272 -5.77 -8.46 -10.31
C VAL A 272 -6.68 -7.64 -9.40
N LEU A 273 -6.16 -7.10 -8.31
CA LEU A 273 -6.92 -6.24 -7.40
C LEU A 273 -7.41 -4.97 -8.10
N ARG A 274 -6.56 -4.29 -8.87
CA ARG A 274 -6.93 -3.07 -9.61
C ARG A 274 -7.95 -3.35 -10.70
N THR A 275 -7.73 -4.38 -11.51
CA THR A 275 -8.67 -4.80 -12.55
C THR A 275 -10.03 -5.18 -11.97
N GLY A 276 -10.04 -5.95 -10.88
CA GLY A 276 -11.28 -6.37 -10.24
C GLY A 276 -12.06 -5.23 -9.59
N VAL A 277 -11.38 -4.24 -8.99
CA VAL A 277 -12.02 -3.01 -8.50
C VAL A 277 -12.63 -2.21 -9.65
N LEU A 278 -11.95 -2.10 -10.80
CA LEU A 278 -12.46 -1.39 -11.97
C LEU A 278 -13.73 -2.07 -12.53
N LEU A 279 -13.71 -3.39 -12.72
CA LEU A 279 -14.86 -4.15 -13.21
C LEU A 279 -16.05 -4.08 -12.25
N PHE A 280 -15.78 -4.16 -10.95
CA PHE A 280 -16.79 -3.98 -9.91
C PHE A 280 -17.41 -2.57 -9.96
N ALA A 281 -16.58 -1.53 -10.07
CA ALA A 281 -17.06 -0.14 -10.17
C ALA A 281 -17.95 0.09 -11.40
N LYS A 282 -17.63 -0.54 -12.54
CA LYS A 282 -18.48 -0.49 -13.75
C LYS A 282 -19.87 -1.07 -13.50
N THR A 283 -19.97 -2.15 -12.71
CA THR A 283 -21.25 -2.79 -12.38
C THR A 283 -22.10 -1.85 -11.52
N VAL A 284 -21.51 -1.25 -10.49
CA VAL A 284 -22.21 -0.31 -9.60
C VAL A 284 -22.60 0.99 -10.32
N ALA A 285 -21.80 1.45 -11.28
CA ALA A 285 -22.11 2.63 -12.08
C ALA A 285 -23.43 2.50 -12.87
N GLY A 286 -23.84 1.27 -13.21
CA GLY A 286 -25.12 0.99 -13.87
C GLY A 286 -26.36 1.27 -13.02
N LEU A 287 -26.22 1.46 -11.70
CA LEU A 287 -27.32 1.75 -10.77
C LEU A 287 -27.72 3.24 -10.72
N GLY A 288 -27.08 4.08 -11.53
CA GLY A 288 -27.35 5.51 -11.57
C GLY A 288 -26.45 6.33 -10.65
N THR A 289 -26.41 7.63 -10.92
CA THR A 289 -25.40 8.56 -10.41
C THR A 289 -25.44 8.72 -8.89
N VAL A 290 -26.63 8.79 -8.29
CA VAL A 290 -26.82 8.97 -6.84
C VAL A 290 -26.28 7.76 -6.07
N ILE A 291 -26.62 6.55 -6.54
CA ILE A 291 -26.15 5.29 -5.94
C ILE A 291 -24.65 5.11 -6.11
N PHE A 292 -24.11 5.48 -7.27
CA PHE A 292 -22.67 5.47 -7.50
C PHE A 292 -21.92 6.47 -6.59
N ALA A 293 -22.49 7.65 -6.31
CA ALA A 293 -21.93 8.59 -5.35
C ALA A 293 -21.88 8.00 -3.93
N ALA A 294 -22.97 7.36 -3.49
CA ALA A 294 -22.99 6.62 -2.22
C ALA A 294 -21.92 5.51 -2.17
N HIS A 295 -21.70 4.81 -3.28
CA HIS A 295 -20.62 3.84 -3.42
C HIS A 295 -19.23 4.46 -3.25
N GLN A 296 -18.96 5.61 -3.89
CA GLN A 296 -17.66 6.30 -3.78
C GLN A 296 -17.38 6.80 -2.37
N ILE A 297 -18.38 7.37 -1.68
CA ILE A 297 -18.25 7.75 -0.27
C ILE A 297 -17.89 6.54 0.58
N SER A 298 -18.58 5.42 0.36
CA SER A 298 -18.33 4.16 1.07
C SER A 298 -16.90 3.64 0.81
N LEU A 299 -16.39 3.72 -0.42
CA LEU A 299 -14.99 3.37 -0.76
C LEU A 299 -13.98 4.31 -0.10
N SER A 300 -14.27 5.60 -0.04
CA SER A 300 -13.41 6.58 0.62
C SER A 300 -13.24 6.26 2.10
N ILE A 301 -14.36 6.00 2.79
CA ILE A 301 -14.35 5.59 4.20
C ILE A 301 -13.64 4.23 4.38
N LEU A 302 -13.88 3.28 3.46
CA LEU A 302 -13.17 1.99 3.45
C LEU A 302 -11.65 2.17 3.33
N SER A 303 -11.17 3.12 2.52
CA SER A 303 -9.73 3.33 2.31
C SER A 303 -8.97 3.68 3.60
N LEU A 304 -9.60 4.39 4.53
CA LEU A 304 -9.03 4.71 5.84
C LEU A 304 -8.90 3.47 6.71
N SER A 305 -9.92 2.61 6.70
CA SER A 305 -9.93 1.36 7.45
C SER A 305 -9.01 0.27 6.88
N PHE A 306 -8.56 0.43 5.64
CA PHE A 306 -7.57 -0.45 5.02
C PHE A 306 -6.16 -0.25 5.60
N GLN A 307 -5.84 0.98 6.06
CA GLN A 307 -4.48 1.35 6.50
C GLN A 307 -3.98 0.52 7.70
N PRO A 308 -4.78 0.24 8.75
CA PRO A 308 -4.37 -0.67 9.82
C PRO A 308 -3.96 -2.06 9.34
N GLY A 309 -4.78 -2.70 8.49
CA GLY A 309 -4.46 -4.02 7.95
C GLY A 309 -3.16 -4.01 7.15
N GLN A 310 -2.93 -2.96 6.36
CA GLN A 310 -1.69 -2.78 5.60
C GLN A 310 -0.47 -2.55 6.50
N ALA A 311 -0.57 -1.68 7.51
CA ALA A 311 0.52 -1.39 8.44
C ALA A 311 0.97 -2.64 9.21
N PHE A 312 0.02 -3.38 9.79
CA PHE A 312 0.31 -4.61 10.51
C PHE A 312 0.75 -5.74 9.57
N GLY A 313 0.31 -5.76 8.31
CA GLY A 313 0.82 -6.68 7.29
C GLY A 313 2.28 -6.43 6.91
N ILE A 314 2.71 -5.16 6.83
CA ILE A 314 4.12 -4.81 6.62
C ILE A 314 4.97 -5.25 7.83
N ALA A 315 4.48 -5.02 9.05
CA ALA A 315 5.15 -5.49 10.27
C ALA A 315 5.24 -7.03 10.32
N ALA A 316 4.15 -7.73 9.97
CA ALA A 316 4.12 -9.19 9.89
C ALA A 316 5.13 -9.71 8.86
N SER A 317 5.26 -9.08 7.69
CA SER A 317 6.24 -9.45 6.67
C SER A 317 7.68 -9.40 7.20
N SER A 318 8.04 -8.31 7.88
CA SER A 318 9.38 -8.16 8.46
C SER A 318 9.64 -9.16 9.60
N LEU A 319 8.73 -9.25 10.57
CA LEU A 319 8.92 -10.11 11.75
C LEU A 319 8.93 -11.60 11.40
N VAL A 320 8.00 -12.04 10.53
CA VAL A 320 7.97 -13.42 10.05
C VAL A 320 9.21 -13.73 9.22
N GLY A 321 9.58 -12.87 8.28
CA GLY A 321 10.78 -13.05 7.46
C GLY A 321 12.04 -13.16 8.33
N ARG A 322 12.18 -12.30 9.32
CA ARG A 322 13.31 -12.31 10.26
C ARG A 322 13.36 -13.59 11.08
N SER A 323 12.26 -14.02 11.70
CA SER A 323 12.24 -15.26 12.47
C SER A 323 12.50 -16.49 11.60
N LEU A 324 11.97 -16.54 10.38
CA LEU A 324 12.27 -17.64 9.44
C LEU A 324 13.71 -17.62 8.94
N GLY A 325 14.33 -16.45 8.84
CA GLY A 325 15.76 -16.32 8.57
C GLY A 325 16.62 -16.89 9.70
N ALA A 326 16.18 -16.69 10.95
CA ALA A 326 16.83 -17.20 12.16
C ALA A 326 16.52 -18.68 12.47
N CYS A 327 15.79 -19.38 11.59
CA CYS A 327 15.25 -20.73 11.85
C CYS A 327 14.28 -20.83 13.05
N GLU A 328 13.78 -19.71 13.59
CA GLU A 328 12.85 -19.66 14.74
C GLU A 328 11.38 -19.80 14.28
N PHE A 329 10.98 -20.98 13.78
CA PHE A 329 9.66 -21.20 13.16
C PHE A 329 8.47 -20.91 14.09
N SER A 330 8.59 -21.30 15.36
CA SER A 330 7.55 -21.07 16.38
C SER A 330 7.36 -19.57 16.65
N LYS A 331 8.45 -18.80 16.64
CA LYS A 331 8.41 -17.36 16.83
C LYS A 331 7.85 -16.63 15.61
N ALA A 332 8.15 -17.10 14.40
CA ALA A 332 7.53 -16.60 13.17
C ALA A 332 6.00 -16.75 13.23
N GLU A 333 5.50 -17.90 13.67
CA GLU A 333 4.06 -18.13 13.86
C GLU A 333 3.47 -17.25 14.97
N ALA A 334 4.19 -17.07 16.08
CA ALA A 334 3.77 -16.18 17.17
C ALA A 334 3.64 -14.72 16.70
N TYR A 335 4.62 -14.19 15.96
CA TYR A 335 4.54 -12.83 15.40
C TYR A 335 3.38 -12.67 14.42
N ALA A 336 3.14 -13.64 13.54
CA ALA A 336 1.99 -13.61 12.63
C ALA A 336 0.64 -13.63 13.38
N LYS A 337 0.53 -14.40 14.47
CA LYS A 337 -0.68 -14.45 15.30
C LYS A 337 -0.89 -13.16 16.10
N GLU A 338 0.16 -12.61 16.71
CA GLU A 338 0.05 -11.39 17.51
C GLU A 338 -0.17 -10.15 16.64
N THR A 339 0.49 -10.03 15.48
CA THR A 339 0.16 -8.98 14.48
C THR A 339 -1.30 -9.06 14.06
N ARG A 340 -1.80 -10.26 13.73
CA ARG A 340 -3.21 -10.48 13.39
C ARG A 340 -4.13 -10.08 14.54
N ARG A 341 -3.81 -10.46 15.78
CA ARG A 341 -4.62 -10.17 16.96
C ARG A 341 -4.76 -8.67 17.19
N ILE A 342 -3.65 -7.93 17.24
CA ILE A 342 -3.65 -6.49 17.49
C ILE A 342 -4.31 -5.74 16.32
N GLY A 343 -3.95 -6.08 15.08
CA GLY A 343 -4.55 -5.44 13.91
C GLY A 343 -6.06 -5.71 13.80
N SER A 344 -6.51 -6.93 14.12
CA SER A 344 -7.95 -7.24 14.15
C SER A 344 -8.69 -6.49 15.26
N MET A 345 -8.07 -6.25 16.41
CA MET A 345 -8.66 -5.41 17.48
C MET A 345 -8.88 -3.97 17.00
N ILE A 346 -7.89 -3.38 16.34
CA ILE A 346 -7.99 -2.02 15.78
C ILE A 346 -9.07 -1.96 14.69
N SER A 347 -9.12 -2.94 13.79
CA SER A 347 -10.13 -2.99 12.73
C SER A 347 -11.54 -3.27 13.27
N THR A 348 -11.66 -4.06 14.34
CA THR A 348 -12.95 -4.27 15.02
C THR A 348 -13.42 -2.98 15.69
N PHE A 349 -12.52 -2.21 16.29
CA PHE A 349 -12.86 -0.89 16.83
C PHE A 349 -13.36 0.06 15.73
N MET A 350 -12.70 0.09 14.56
CA MET A 350 -13.20 0.86 13.40
C MET A 350 -14.55 0.34 12.88
N ALA A 351 -14.76 -0.97 12.88
CA ALA A 351 -16.04 -1.58 12.50
C ALA A 351 -17.19 -1.10 13.39
N VAL A 352 -16.98 -1.07 14.71
CA VAL A 352 -17.96 -0.57 15.68
C VAL A 352 -18.30 0.90 15.37
N ILE A 353 -17.28 1.73 15.10
CA ILE A 353 -17.50 3.13 14.72
C ILE A 353 -18.37 3.22 13.45
N PHE A 354 -18.04 2.46 12.40
CA PHE A 354 -18.81 2.50 11.14
C PHE A 354 -20.24 1.98 11.29
N PHE A 355 -20.46 0.98 12.14
CA PHE A 355 -21.78 0.40 12.34
C PHE A 355 -22.74 1.36 13.06
N PHE A 356 -22.29 2.01 14.14
CA PHE A 356 -23.13 2.91 14.93
C PHE A 356 -23.17 4.35 14.40
N PHE A 357 -22.04 4.85 13.89
CA PHE A 357 -21.91 6.24 13.44
C PHE A 357 -21.96 6.38 11.91
N GLY A 358 -22.26 5.32 11.17
CA GLY A 358 -22.32 5.32 9.70
C GLY A 358 -23.05 6.52 9.09
N PRO A 359 -24.31 6.82 9.49
CA PRO A 359 -25.05 7.98 8.97
C PRO A 359 -24.38 9.33 9.26
N HIS A 360 -23.79 9.48 10.45
CA HIS A 360 -23.09 10.71 10.83
C HIS A 360 -21.81 10.88 10.02
N ILE A 361 -21.06 9.79 9.82
CA ILE A 361 -19.83 9.79 9.01
C ILE A 361 -20.16 10.12 7.55
N VAL A 362 -21.21 9.51 6.99
CA VAL A 362 -21.66 9.83 5.62
C VAL A 362 -22.20 11.25 5.52
N GLY A 363 -22.88 11.73 6.55
CA GLY A 363 -23.36 13.11 6.65
C GLY A 363 -22.24 14.16 6.58
N LEU A 364 -20.99 13.80 6.88
CA LEU A 364 -19.83 14.65 6.63
C LEU A 364 -19.52 14.83 5.14
N TYR A 365 -19.96 13.89 4.30
CA TYR A 365 -19.72 13.87 2.85
C TYR A 365 -20.91 14.36 2.03
N SER A 366 -22.16 14.13 2.48
CA SER A 366 -23.36 14.50 1.74
C SER A 366 -24.53 14.80 2.67
N ASN A 367 -25.35 15.78 2.29
CA ASN A 367 -26.63 16.08 2.94
C ASN A 367 -27.83 15.42 2.24
N ASP A 368 -27.62 14.71 1.12
CA ASP A 368 -28.70 14.01 0.41
C ASP A 368 -29.15 12.77 1.22
N PRO A 369 -30.42 12.73 1.67
CA PRO A 369 -30.93 11.61 2.46
C PRO A 369 -30.75 10.25 1.78
N THR A 370 -30.90 10.18 0.45
CA THR A 370 -30.78 8.95 -0.35
C THR A 370 -29.36 8.40 -0.32
N ILE A 371 -28.37 9.29 -0.41
CA ILE A 371 -26.95 8.95 -0.32
C ILE A 371 -26.60 8.52 1.10
N ILE A 372 -27.07 9.27 2.09
CA ILE A 372 -26.86 8.96 3.50
C ILE A 372 -27.38 7.56 3.81
N GLU A 373 -28.61 7.25 3.41
CA GLU A 373 -29.22 5.94 3.63
C GLU A 373 -28.42 4.82 2.94
N SER A 374 -28.19 4.96 1.62
CA SER A 374 -27.52 3.94 0.81
C SER A 374 -26.09 3.66 1.28
N ALA A 375 -25.30 4.71 1.55
CA ALA A 375 -23.94 4.54 2.04
C ALA A 375 -23.90 4.09 3.51
N SER A 376 -24.89 4.45 4.34
CA SER A 376 -24.97 3.94 5.72
C SER A 376 -25.21 2.43 5.76
N ILE A 377 -26.07 1.91 4.87
CA ILE A 377 -26.27 0.46 4.71
C ILE A 377 -24.95 -0.20 4.27
N ALA A 378 -24.27 0.39 3.28
CA ALA A 378 -22.95 -0.07 2.85
C ALA A 378 -21.92 -0.09 4.00
N LEU A 379 -21.89 0.96 4.84
CA LEU A 379 -20.98 1.03 5.99
C LEU A 379 -21.27 -0.04 7.05
N LYS A 380 -22.54 -0.38 7.29
CA LYS A 380 -22.89 -1.51 8.15
C LYS A 380 -22.34 -2.81 7.60
N ILE A 381 -22.44 -3.05 6.29
CA ILE A 381 -21.83 -4.23 5.65
C ILE A 381 -20.31 -4.18 5.79
N ILE A 382 -19.69 -3.03 5.49
CA ILE A 382 -18.24 -2.82 5.63
C ILE A 382 -17.76 -3.12 7.06
N ALA A 383 -18.53 -2.76 8.08
CA ALA A 383 -18.20 -3.08 9.47
C ALA A 383 -18.01 -4.60 9.66
N PHE A 384 -18.87 -5.44 9.06
CA PHE A 384 -18.70 -6.90 9.10
C PHE A 384 -17.52 -7.39 8.24
N VAL A 385 -17.15 -6.65 7.19
CA VAL A 385 -15.99 -6.95 6.33
C VAL A 385 -14.66 -6.71 7.07
N GLN A 386 -14.60 -5.70 7.95
CA GLN A 386 -13.35 -5.22 8.57
C GLN A 386 -12.49 -6.31 9.24
N PRO A 387 -13.04 -7.18 10.11
CA PRO A 387 -12.21 -8.16 10.81
C PRO A 387 -11.58 -9.17 9.83
N PHE A 388 -12.33 -9.58 8.80
CA PHE A 388 -11.84 -10.49 7.76
C PHE A 388 -10.79 -9.81 6.88
N GLN A 389 -11.04 -8.57 6.46
CA GLN A 389 -10.11 -7.79 5.66
C GLN A 389 -8.77 -7.59 6.37
N SER A 390 -8.82 -7.09 7.61
CA SER A 390 -7.62 -6.85 8.42
C SER A 390 -6.84 -8.14 8.65
N SER A 391 -7.53 -9.21 9.08
CA SER A 391 -6.89 -10.50 9.26
C SER A 391 -6.28 -11.04 7.96
N GLN A 392 -6.93 -10.84 6.81
CA GLN A 392 -6.44 -11.30 5.52
C GLN A 392 -5.18 -10.55 5.09
N LEU A 393 -5.19 -9.21 5.17
CA LEU A 393 -4.04 -8.38 4.80
C LEU A 393 -2.82 -8.67 5.68
N ILE A 394 -3.04 -8.87 6.99
CA ILE A 394 -1.96 -9.12 7.95
C ILE A 394 -1.33 -10.49 7.71
N LEU A 395 -2.15 -11.54 7.58
CA LEU A 395 -1.65 -12.88 7.31
C LEU A 395 -1.01 -12.97 5.93
N ALA A 396 -1.56 -12.31 4.91
CA ALA A 396 -0.93 -12.21 3.59
C ALA A 396 0.43 -11.50 3.67
N GLY A 397 0.55 -10.47 4.51
CA GLY A 397 1.84 -9.85 4.86
C GLY A 397 2.85 -10.84 5.43
N GLY A 398 2.43 -11.65 6.41
CA GLY A 398 3.27 -12.72 6.97
C GLY A 398 3.68 -13.78 5.93
N LEU A 399 2.75 -14.22 5.07
CA LEU A 399 3.04 -15.13 3.96
C LEU A 399 4.05 -14.52 2.98
N ARG A 400 3.90 -13.23 2.62
CA ARG A 400 4.88 -12.51 1.79
C ARG A 400 6.26 -12.47 2.44
N GLY A 401 6.34 -12.22 3.75
CA GLY A 401 7.57 -12.28 4.53
C GLY A 401 8.24 -13.65 4.51
N ALA A 402 7.45 -14.72 4.45
CA ALA A 402 7.94 -16.10 4.28
C ALA A 402 8.41 -16.43 2.85
N GLY A 403 8.11 -15.57 1.88
CA GLY A 403 8.30 -15.83 0.45
C GLY A 403 7.15 -16.61 -0.18
N ASP A 404 6.02 -16.77 0.52
CA ASP A 404 4.81 -17.43 0.03
C ASP A 404 3.83 -16.43 -0.61
N THR A 405 4.17 -15.94 -1.80
CA THR A 405 3.40 -14.86 -2.46
C THR A 405 2.32 -15.37 -3.41
N PHE A 406 2.35 -16.65 -3.78
CA PHE A 406 1.37 -17.24 -4.68
C PHE A 406 -0.01 -17.36 -4.04
N TRP A 407 -0.11 -17.73 -2.76
CA TRP A 407 -1.41 -17.89 -2.10
C TRP A 407 -2.16 -16.57 -1.87
N PRO A 408 -1.50 -15.47 -1.47
CA PRO A 408 -2.10 -14.13 -1.52
C PRO A 408 -2.64 -13.75 -2.91
N LEU A 409 -1.87 -14.03 -3.98
CA LEU A 409 -2.30 -13.83 -5.37
C LEU A 409 -3.54 -14.67 -5.71
N ALA A 410 -3.49 -15.98 -5.48
CA ALA A 410 -4.57 -16.90 -5.80
C ALA A 410 -5.87 -16.53 -5.07
N GLY A 411 -5.76 -16.18 -3.78
CA GLY A 411 -6.88 -15.65 -3.01
C GLY A 411 -7.45 -14.38 -3.65
N THR A 412 -6.60 -13.42 -4.00
CA THR A 412 -7.02 -12.16 -4.63
C THR A 412 -7.69 -12.37 -5.99
N PHE A 413 -7.18 -13.30 -6.81
CA PHE A 413 -7.76 -13.67 -8.09
C PHE A 413 -9.14 -14.30 -7.94
N VAL A 414 -9.26 -15.35 -7.12
CA VAL A 414 -10.54 -16.05 -6.89
C VAL A 414 -11.54 -15.10 -6.23
N GLY A 415 -11.14 -14.40 -5.19
CA GLY A 415 -12.01 -13.47 -4.47
C GLY A 415 -12.49 -12.32 -5.35
N ILE A 416 -11.58 -11.52 -5.90
CA ILE A 416 -12.01 -10.29 -6.56
C ILE A 416 -12.54 -10.55 -7.97
N LEU A 417 -11.82 -11.29 -8.82
CA LEU A 417 -12.24 -11.44 -10.21
C LEU A 417 -13.37 -12.47 -10.37
N LEU A 418 -13.28 -13.63 -9.72
CA LEU A 418 -14.28 -14.68 -9.90
C LEU A 418 -15.50 -14.51 -9.00
N ILE A 419 -15.32 -14.06 -7.75
CA ILE A 419 -16.42 -13.99 -6.78
C ILE A 419 -17.03 -12.59 -6.75
N ARG A 420 -16.25 -11.53 -6.45
CA ARG A 420 -16.79 -10.18 -6.32
C ARG A 420 -17.47 -9.71 -7.59
N VAL A 421 -16.79 -9.78 -8.74
CA VAL A 421 -17.34 -9.28 -10.02
C VAL A 421 -18.58 -10.06 -10.43
N VAL A 422 -18.55 -11.39 -10.36
CA VAL A 422 -19.68 -12.24 -10.76
C VAL A 422 -20.86 -12.07 -9.80
N LEU A 423 -20.63 -12.12 -8.49
CA LEU A 423 -21.71 -11.93 -7.51
C LEU A 423 -22.26 -10.49 -7.53
N ALA A 424 -21.42 -9.49 -7.79
CA ALA A 424 -21.91 -8.13 -7.99
C ALA A 424 -22.84 -8.08 -9.19
N TYR A 425 -22.46 -8.66 -10.33
CA TYR A 425 -23.35 -8.72 -11.50
C TYR A 425 -24.66 -9.45 -11.19
N ILE A 426 -24.61 -10.59 -10.50
CA ILE A 426 -25.82 -11.34 -10.13
C ILE A 426 -26.70 -10.53 -9.16
N PHE A 427 -26.16 -10.03 -8.06
CA PHE A 427 -26.95 -9.34 -7.04
C PHE A 427 -27.46 -7.98 -7.50
N VAL A 428 -26.68 -7.27 -8.34
CA VAL A 428 -27.03 -5.95 -8.85
C VAL A 428 -27.97 -6.06 -10.06
N ASN A 429 -27.58 -6.82 -11.09
CA ASN A 429 -28.28 -6.81 -12.37
C ASN A 429 -29.37 -7.88 -12.49
N ILE A 430 -29.26 -9.02 -11.80
CA ILE A 430 -30.24 -10.13 -11.90
C ILE A 430 -31.25 -10.07 -10.74
N LEU A 431 -30.77 -9.94 -9.50
CA LEU A 431 -31.64 -9.95 -8.31
C LEU A 431 -32.16 -8.56 -7.91
N GLY A 432 -31.59 -7.48 -8.46
CA GLY A 432 -32.06 -6.11 -8.18
C GLY A 432 -31.82 -5.63 -6.75
N TYR A 433 -30.82 -6.15 -6.02
CA TYR A 433 -30.48 -5.71 -4.66
C TYR A 433 -29.68 -4.39 -4.61
N GLU A 434 -29.57 -3.70 -5.75
CA GLU A 434 -28.90 -2.41 -5.91
C GLU A 434 -27.51 -2.36 -5.23
N LEU A 435 -27.19 -1.26 -4.53
CA LEU A 435 -25.89 -1.05 -3.89
C LEU A 435 -25.62 -2.06 -2.78
N THR A 436 -26.66 -2.45 -2.06
CA THR A 436 -26.59 -3.45 -0.98
C THR A 436 -26.08 -4.77 -1.53
N GLY A 437 -26.61 -5.21 -2.68
CA GLY A 437 -26.13 -6.40 -3.39
C GLY A 437 -24.64 -6.34 -3.73
N ALA A 438 -24.18 -5.19 -4.24
CA ALA A 438 -22.76 -4.98 -4.56
C ALA A 438 -21.86 -5.11 -3.32
N TRP A 439 -22.26 -4.56 -2.17
CA TRP A 439 -21.48 -4.66 -0.93
C TRP A 439 -21.56 -6.04 -0.27
N ILE A 440 -22.66 -6.77 -0.43
CA ILE A 440 -22.74 -8.19 -0.04
C ILE A 440 -21.74 -9.02 -0.87
N ALA A 441 -21.61 -8.75 -2.18
CA ALA A 441 -20.56 -9.38 -2.99
C ALA A 441 -19.16 -9.07 -2.46
N VAL A 442 -18.92 -7.84 -1.98
CA VAL A 442 -17.66 -7.46 -1.33
C VAL A 442 -17.41 -8.24 -0.03
N PHE A 443 -18.47 -8.45 0.75
CA PHE A 443 -18.39 -9.25 1.97
C PHE A 443 -18.02 -10.71 1.69
N ILE A 444 -18.72 -11.34 0.74
CA ILE A 444 -18.47 -12.74 0.38
C ILE A 444 -17.05 -12.90 -0.18
N ASP A 445 -16.59 -12.01 -1.05
CA ASP A 445 -15.22 -12.10 -1.56
C ASP A 445 -14.19 -11.96 -0.45
N GLN A 446 -14.38 -11.01 0.48
CA GLN A 446 -13.38 -10.74 1.49
C GLN A 446 -13.31 -11.91 2.48
N PHE A 447 -14.46 -12.52 2.79
CA PHE A 447 -14.53 -13.75 3.56
C PHE A 447 -13.78 -14.89 2.86
N VAL A 448 -14.00 -15.09 1.56
CA VAL A 448 -13.30 -16.13 0.80
C VAL A 448 -11.79 -15.88 0.74
N ARG A 449 -11.35 -14.64 0.48
CA ARG A 449 -9.91 -14.28 0.49
C ARG A 449 -9.28 -14.52 1.85
N TRP A 450 -9.99 -14.14 2.92
CA TRP A 450 -9.57 -14.44 4.28
C TRP A 450 -9.44 -15.95 4.49
N LEU A 451 -10.43 -16.74 4.08
CA LEU A 451 -10.41 -18.19 4.22
C LEU A 451 -9.23 -18.83 3.49
N PHE A 452 -8.97 -18.46 2.22
CA PHE A 452 -7.84 -18.96 1.44
C PHE A 452 -6.50 -18.70 2.15
N VAL A 453 -6.26 -17.45 2.57
CA VAL A 453 -5.01 -17.06 3.25
C VAL A 453 -4.92 -17.70 4.63
N TYR A 454 -6.02 -17.77 5.37
CA TYR A 454 -6.07 -18.35 6.72
C TYR A 454 -5.83 -19.86 6.70
N VAL A 455 -6.49 -20.60 5.80
CA VAL A 455 -6.27 -22.04 5.62
C VAL A 455 -4.82 -22.29 5.24
N ARG A 456 -4.27 -21.53 4.27
CA ARG A 456 -2.86 -21.64 3.91
C ARG A 456 -1.95 -21.40 5.12
N PHE A 457 -2.22 -20.37 5.90
CA PHE A 457 -1.46 -20.08 7.12
C PHE A 457 -1.54 -21.24 8.13
N ARG A 458 -2.72 -21.85 8.33
CA ARG A 458 -2.95 -22.98 9.23
C ARG A 458 -2.20 -24.25 8.81
N THR A 459 -1.99 -24.49 7.51
CA THR A 459 -1.22 -25.67 7.05
C THR A 459 0.23 -25.68 7.52
N GLY A 460 0.77 -24.54 7.95
CA GLY A 460 2.15 -24.42 8.42
C GLY A 460 3.24 -24.59 7.35
N LYS A 461 2.94 -25.09 6.15
CA LYS A 461 3.99 -25.34 5.12
C LYS A 461 4.71 -24.07 4.67
N TRP A 462 4.13 -22.89 4.88
CA TRP A 462 4.76 -21.60 4.60
C TRP A 462 6.03 -21.39 5.44
N LYS A 463 6.10 -21.98 6.64
CA LYS A 463 7.25 -21.91 7.53
C LYS A 463 8.51 -22.52 6.91
N HIS A 464 8.37 -23.49 6.00
CA HIS A 464 9.49 -24.25 5.44
C HIS A 464 9.93 -23.77 4.05
N ILE A 465 9.37 -22.67 3.54
CA ILE A 465 9.77 -22.13 2.24
C ILE A 465 11.20 -21.61 2.32
N LYS A 466 12.06 -22.08 1.39
CA LYS A 466 13.44 -21.63 1.25
C LYS A 466 13.56 -20.60 0.13
N ILE A 467 14.33 -19.57 0.40
CA ILE A 467 14.86 -18.61 -0.58
C ILE A 467 16.25 -19.11 -0.98
N ARG A 468 16.62 -18.97 -2.27
CA ARG A 468 17.92 -19.45 -2.77
C ARG A 468 19.09 -18.69 -2.16
#